data_AF-A0A961RIL4-F1
#
_entry.id   AF-A0A961RIL4-F1
#
_cell.length_a   1.000
_cell.length_b   1.000
_cell.length_c   1.000
_cell.angle_alpha   90.00
_cell.angle_beta   90.00
_cell.angle_gamma   90.00
#
_symmetry.space_group_name_H-M   'P 1'
#
loop_
_entity.id
_entity.type
_entity.pdbx_description
1 polymer ?
#
loop_
_entity_poly.entity_id
_entity_poly.type
_entity_poly.pdbx_seq_one_letter_code
_entity_poly.pdbx_strand_id
1 'polypeptide(L)' 'MSGLNLNPNLANADDFYASLLAAHEGLSKAESDALNARLILILANHIGDRGILSEAMEAARLQRSETPS' A
#
# COMPACT_ATOMS: atom_id res chain seq x y z
N MET A 1 -8.58 7.90 -18.81
CA MET A 1 -7.74 8.53 -17.77
C MET A 1 -8.25 8.02 -16.44
N SER A 2 -7.62 6.98 -15.91
CA SER A 2 -7.92 6.50 -14.56
C SER A 2 -6.87 7.13 -13.66
N GLY A 3 -7.27 8.03 -12.76
CA GLY A 3 -6.33 8.75 -11.89
C GLY A 3 -6.17 8.01 -10.56
N LEU A 4 -4.92 7.78 -10.16
CA LEU A 4 -4.59 7.31 -8.81
C LEU A 4 -5.22 8.24 -7.75
N ASN A 5 -5.94 7.67 -6.78
CA ASN A 5 -6.46 8.42 -5.64
C ASN A 5 -5.47 8.33 -4.47
N LEU A 6 -4.89 9.47 -4.09
CA LEU A 6 -3.98 9.61 -2.94
C LEU A 6 -4.69 10.11 -1.67
N ASN A 7 -5.98 10.45 -1.77
CA ASN A 7 -6.76 10.92 -0.64
C ASN A 7 -7.34 9.73 0.15
N PRO A 8 -7.68 9.92 1.43
CA PRO A 8 -8.40 8.92 2.22
C PRO A 8 -9.68 8.49 1.49
N ASN A 9 -9.76 7.18 1.18
CA ASN A 9 -10.86 6.62 0.40
C ASN A 9 -11.53 5.40 1.09
N LEU A 10 -11.08 5.04 2.28
CA LEU A 10 -11.66 3.95 3.07
C LEU A 10 -12.65 4.52 4.09
N ALA A 11 -13.87 4.00 4.09
CA ALA A 11 -14.77 4.16 5.23
C ALA A 11 -14.18 3.36 6.41
N ASN A 12 -14.14 3.97 7.60
CA ASN A 12 -13.56 3.39 8.82
C ASN A 12 -12.11 2.93 8.64
N ALA A 13 -11.25 3.84 8.16
CA ALA A 13 -9.82 3.55 7.96
C ALA A 13 -9.15 2.95 9.20
N ASP A 14 -9.56 3.37 10.41
CA ASP A 14 -9.03 2.88 11.69
C ASP A 14 -9.21 1.36 11.87
N ASP A 15 -10.38 0.81 11.53
CA ASP A 15 -10.66 -0.62 11.63
C ASP A 15 -9.77 -1.43 10.68
N PHE A 16 -9.54 -0.89 9.48
CA PHE A 16 -8.63 -1.50 8.52
C PHE A 16 -7.17 -1.44 9.01
N TYR A 17 -6.72 -0.30 9.55
CA TYR A 17 -5.37 -0.18 10.12
C TYR A 17 -5.16 -1.14 11.29
N ALA A 18 -6.14 -1.30 12.17
CA ALA A 18 -6.08 -2.28 13.27
C ALA A 18 -5.95 -3.71 12.73
N SER A 19 -6.74 -4.06 11.72
CA SER A 19 -6.68 -5.38 11.07
C SER A 19 -5.34 -5.64 10.39
N LEU A 20 -4.78 -4.63 9.72
CA LEU A 20 -3.47 -4.72 9.08
C LEU A 20 -2.37 -4.90 10.13
N LEU A 21 -2.41 -4.14 11.23
CA LEU A 21 -1.43 -4.28 12.32
C LEU A 21 -1.48 -5.66 12.95
N ALA A 22 -2.69 -6.16 13.24
CA ALA A 22 -2.91 -7.51 13.77
C ALA A 22 -2.35 -8.60 12.84
N ALA A 23 -2.42 -8.41 11.51
CA ALA A 23 -1.84 -9.35 10.55
C ALA A 23 -0.29 -9.41 10.63
N HIS A 24 0.36 -8.39 11.19
CA HIS A 24 1.81 -8.34 11.40
C HIS A 24 2.23 -8.78 12.82
N GLU A 25 1.31 -8.95 13.76
CA GLU A 25 1.64 -9.34 15.12
C GLU A 25 2.33 -10.71 15.17
N GLY A 26 3.44 -10.79 15.90
CA GLY A 26 4.24 -12.02 16.03
C GLY A 26 5.13 -12.35 14.83
N LEU A 27 5.07 -11.58 13.73
CA LEU A 27 5.95 -11.77 12.59
C LEU A 27 7.31 -11.11 12.80
N SER A 28 8.36 -11.79 12.35
CA SER A 28 9.67 -11.15 12.15
C SER A 28 9.61 -10.11 11.04
N LYS A 29 10.65 -9.28 10.96
CA LYS A 29 10.76 -8.27 9.89
C LYS A 29 10.67 -8.89 8.49
N ALA A 30 11.37 -10.00 8.26
CA ALA A 30 11.36 -10.69 6.97
C ALA A 30 9.99 -11.28 6.61
N GLU A 31 9.29 -11.84 7.60
CA GLU A 31 7.93 -12.36 7.40
C GLU A 31 6.91 -11.24 7.13
N SER A 32 7.05 -10.12 7.84
CA SER A 32 6.26 -8.90 7.63
C SER A 32 6.47 -8.33 6.22
N ASP A 33 7.72 -8.26 5.75
CA ASP A 33 8.03 -7.81 4.39
C ASP A 33 7.47 -8.79 3.33
N ALA A 34 7.55 -10.10 3.58
CA ALA A 34 6.93 -11.11 2.71
C ALA A 34 5.40 -11.05 2.70
N LEU A 35 4.76 -10.72 3.83
CA LEU A 35 3.32 -10.46 3.90
C LEU A 35 2.95 -9.25 3.04
N ASN A 36 3.67 -8.14 3.21
CA ASN A 36 3.45 -6.92 2.43
C ASN A 36 3.60 -7.15 0.93
N ALA A 37 4.63 -7.88 0.50
CA ALA A 37 4.82 -8.21 -0.92
C ALA A 37 3.62 -9.00 -1.50
N ARG A 38 3.13 -10.00 -0.75
CA ARG A 38 1.94 -10.78 -1.14
C ARG A 38 0.68 -9.91 -1.19
N LEU A 39 0.47 -9.06 -0.20
CA LEU A 39 -0.67 -8.14 -0.15
C LEU A 39 -0.66 -7.18 -1.35
N ILE A 40 0.49 -6.58 -1.67
CA ILE A 40 0.64 -5.69 -2.84
C ILE A 40 0.25 -6.41 -4.13
N LEU A 41 0.71 -7.65 -4.34
CA LEU A 41 0.36 -8.42 -5.54
C LEU A 41 -1.14 -8.73 -5.63
N ILE A 42 -1.77 -9.07 -4.50
CA ILE A 42 -3.22 -9.32 -4.43
C ILE A 42 -4.00 -8.04 -4.79
N LEU A 43 -3.61 -6.90 -4.20
CA LEU A 43 -4.25 -5.61 -4.49
C LEU A 43 -4.00 -5.17 -5.93
N ALA A 44 -2.81 -5.41 -6.47
CA ALA A 44 -2.50 -5.11 -7.87
C ALA A 44 -3.40 -5.90 -8.84
N ASN A 45 -3.62 -7.18 -8.55
CA ASN A 45 -4.56 -8.01 -9.31
C ASN A 45 -6.00 -7.53 -9.17
N HIS A 46 -6.41 -7.09 -7.98
CA HIS A 46 -7.75 -6.54 -7.75
C HIS A 46 -7.98 -5.23 -8.50
N ILE A 47 -6.98 -4.34 -8.54
CA ILE A 47 -7.03 -3.07 -9.29
C ILE A 47 -7.11 -3.32 -10.80
N GLY A 48 -6.30 -4.25 -11.34
CA GLY A 48 -6.36 -4.68 -12.75
C GLY A 48 -5.98 -3.63 -13.80
N ASP A 49 -5.78 -2.36 -13.42
CA ASP A 49 -5.40 -1.25 -14.29
C ASP A 49 -3.91 -0.94 -14.18
N ARG A 50 -3.15 -1.27 -15.23
CA ARG A 50 -1.71 -1.01 -15.32
C ARG A 50 -1.36 0.48 -15.20
N GLY A 51 -2.20 1.39 -15.68
CA GLY A 51 -1.98 2.84 -15.57
C GLY A 51 -1.97 3.29 -14.12
N ILE A 52 -2.98 2.87 -13.35
CA ILE A 52 -3.06 3.15 -11.90
C ILE A 52 -1.85 2.55 -11.16
N LEU A 53 -1.45 1.32 -11.50
CA LEU A 53 -0.29 0.67 -10.87
C LEU A 53 1.03 1.39 -11.19
N SER A 54 1.20 1.88 -12.42
CA SER A 54 2.36 2.70 -12.80
C SER A 54 2.39 4.02 -12.03
N GLU A 55 1.26 4.73 -11.95
CA GLU A 55 1.15 5.98 -11.16
C GLU A 55 1.45 5.73 -9.67
N ALA A 56 0.95 4.63 -9.10
CA ALA A 56 1.20 4.27 -7.71
C ALA A 56 2.69 4.01 -7.42
N MET A 57 3.40 3.34 -8.33
CA MET A 57 4.84 3.11 -8.20
C MET A 57 5.65 4.41 -8.26
N GLU A 58 5.29 5.34 -9.15
CA GLU A 58 5.95 6.65 -9.23
C GLU A 58 5.68 7.49 -7.98
N ALA A 59 4.44 7.53 -7.50
CA ALA A 59 4.09 8.23 -6.26
C ALA A 59 4.87 7.68 -5.04
N ALA A 60 4.99 6.35 -4.92
CA ALA A 60 5.75 5.71 -3.85
C ALA A 60 7.27 5.97 -3.92
N ARG A 61 7.83 6.22 -5.11
CA ARG A 61 9.23 6.64 -5.28
C ARG A 61 9.44 8.08 -4.83
N LEU A 62 8.50 8.97 -5.18
CA LEU A 62 8.60 10.41 -4.88
C LEU A 62 8.51 10.70 -3.37
N GLN A 63 7.68 9.99 -2.61
CA GLN A 63 7.58 10.17 -1.16
C GLN A 63 8.89 9.87 -0.39
N ARG A 64 9.85 9.18 -1.01
CA ARG A 64 11.19 8.96 -0.41
C ARG A 64 12.11 10.19 -0.52
N SER A 65 11.71 11.21 -1.28
CA SER A 65 12.51 12.40 -1.62
C SER A 65 12.25 13.60 -0.70
N GLU A 66 11.20 13.56 0.11
CA GLU A 66 10.83 14.64 1.04
C GLU A 66 11.22 14.27 2.48
N THR A 67 12.53 14.13 2.72
CA THR A 67 13.06 14.36 4.08
C THR A 67 13.63 15.78 4.09
N PRO A 68 12.91 16.78 4.62
CA PRO A 68 13.51 18.08 4.90
C PRO A 68 14.50 17.86 6.05
N SER A 69 15.76 18.26 5.84
CA SER A 69 16.76 18.36 6.90
C SER A 69 16.46 19.53 7.84
#